data_AF-A0A970RCT0-F1
#
_entry.id   AF-A0A970RCT0-F1
#
_cell.length_a   1.000
_cell.length_b   1.000
_cell.length_c   1.000
_cell.angle_alpha   90.00
_cell.angle_beta   90.00
_cell.angle_gamma   90.00
#
_symmetry.space_group_name_H-M   'P 1'
#
loop_
_entity.id
_entity.type
_entity.pdbx_description
1 polymer ?
#
loop_
_entity_poly.entity_id
_entity_poly.type
_entity_poly.pdbx_seq_one_letter_code
_entity_poly.pdbx_strand_id
1 'polypeptide(L)'
;MKKAVYFFCSDPFDHVAGNVLKAVSGIFSPRETSLSVDDMPVLEYVDDEGSVFLFVRTQKVVSHDYIKYLPVMRELFSDCTAAGIITWHEGENAPDGILTTHTTGDIGSGSFGQADPQCMRNLLYAMERFRIEEGLTEYRVTTEATHWSGMVYG
;
A
#
# COMPACT_ATOMS: atom_id res chain seq x y z
N MET A 1 -5.77 -3.32 19.74
CA MET A 1 -5.65 -2.16 18.85
C MET A 1 -5.09 -2.67 17.53
N LYS A 2 -5.81 -2.49 16.41
CA LYS A 2 -5.30 -2.88 15.08
C LYS A 2 -4.49 -1.71 14.53
N LYS A 3 -3.33 -2.00 13.96
CA LYS A 3 -2.45 -0.98 13.38
C LYS A 3 -2.05 -1.40 11.98
N ALA A 4 -2.25 -0.53 11.00
CA ALA A 4 -1.88 -0.76 9.62
C ALA A 4 -0.97 0.38 9.13
N VAL A 5 0.01 0.05 8.31
CA VAL A 5 0.90 1.03 7.67
C VAL A 5 0.78 0.93 6.16
N TYR A 6 0.66 2.08 5.49
CA TYR A 6 0.61 2.18 4.04
C TYR A 6 1.75 3.07 3.54
N PHE A 7 2.50 2.57 2.56
CA PHE A 7 3.64 3.25 1.97
C PHE A 7 3.26 3.85 0.61
N PHE A 8 3.61 5.12 0.41
CA PHE A 8 3.32 5.89 -0.78
C PHE A 8 4.63 6.45 -1.34
N CYS A 9 4.96 6.11 -2.58
CA CYS A 9 6.06 6.75 -3.28
C CYS A 9 5.66 8.19 -3.64
N SER A 10 6.48 9.16 -3.25
CA SER A 10 6.26 10.59 -3.56
C SER A 10 6.93 11.02 -4.87
N ASP A 11 7.74 10.14 -5.48
CA ASP A 11 8.33 10.39 -6.79
C ASP A 11 7.23 10.39 -7.87
N PRO A 12 7.18 11.39 -8.78
CA PRO A 12 6.20 11.45 -9.87
C PRO A 12 6.17 10.23 -10.80
N PHE A 13 7.24 9.40 -10.79
CA PHE A 13 7.25 8.10 -11.45
C PHE A 13 6.07 7.23 -11.00
N ASP A 14 5.72 7.24 -9.71
CA ASP A 14 4.48 6.66 -9.21
C ASP A 14 3.34 7.67 -9.31
N HIS A 15 2.65 7.65 -10.45
CA HIS A 15 1.57 8.58 -10.75
C HIS A 15 0.27 8.29 -9.96
N VAL A 16 0.20 7.20 -9.19
CA VAL A 16 -0.98 6.82 -8.40
C VAL A 16 -0.80 7.18 -6.93
N ALA A 17 0.31 6.78 -6.31
CA ALA A 17 0.52 6.85 -4.87
C ALA A 17 0.35 8.27 -4.31
N GLY A 18 0.95 9.27 -4.96
CA GLY A 18 0.82 10.68 -4.54
C GLY A 18 -0.62 11.20 -4.60
N ASN A 19 -1.38 10.80 -5.63
CA ASN A 19 -2.79 11.19 -5.79
C ASN A 19 -3.68 10.51 -4.73
N VAL A 20 -3.45 9.23 -4.44
CA VAL A 20 -4.17 8.51 -3.38
C VAL A 20 -3.87 9.14 -2.03
N LEU A 21 -2.61 9.45 -1.72
CA LEU A 21 -2.25 10.10 -0.46
C LEU A 21 -2.93 11.46 -0.31
N LYS A 22 -2.99 12.26 -1.39
CA LYS A 22 -3.71 13.54 -1.38
C LYS A 22 -5.20 13.36 -1.07
N ALA A 23 -5.84 12.33 -1.64
CA ALA A 23 -7.23 12.01 -1.35
C ALA A 23 -7.41 11.57 0.12
N VAL A 24 -6.53 10.70 0.62
CA VAL A 24 -6.51 10.29 2.04
C VAL A 24 -6.40 11.51 2.95
N SER A 25 -5.50 12.45 2.66
CA SER A 25 -5.35 13.67 3.44
C SER A 25 -6.61 14.54 3.43
N GLY A 26 -7.30 14.65 2.29
CA GLY A 26 -8.55 15.40 2.17
C GLY A 26 -9.73 14.77 2.89
N ILE A 27 -9.82 13.43 2.90
CA ILE A 27 -10.95 12.68 3.48
C ILE A 27 -10.78 12.51 4.99
N PHE A 28 -9.59 12.11 5.42
CA PHE A 28 -9.35 11.66 6.81
C PHE A 28 -8.61 12.69 7.66
N SER A 29 -8.01 13.74 7.05
CA SER A 29 -7.24 14.76 7.76
C SER A 29 -6.26 14.19 8.80
N PRO A 30 -5.38 13.24 8.42
CA PRO A 30 -4.46 12.61 9.35
C PRO A 30 -3.48 13.63 9.94
N ARG A 31 -3.08 13.39 11.19
CA ARG A 31 -2.12 14.25 11.92
C ARG A 31 -0.68 13.80 11.68
N GLU A 32 0.26 14.73 11.73
CA GLU A 32 1.68 14.38 11.75
C GLU A 32 2.07 13.75 13.08
N THR A 33 2.95 12.74 13.02
CA THR A 33 3.56 12.10 14.19
C THR A 33 4.99 12.63 14.38
N SER A 34 5.64 12.22 15.47
CA SER A 34 7.08 12.48 15.68
C SER A 34 8.00 11.57 14.86
N LEU A 35 7.45 10.57 14.16
CA LEU A 35 8.22 9.67 13.30
C LEU A 35 8.43 10.30 11.93
N SER A 36 9.58 10.02 11.32
CA SER A 36 9.87 10.40 9.94
C SER A 36 10.49 9.25 9.16
N VAL A 37 10.21 9.23 7.85
CA VAL A 37 10.84 8.36 6.86
C VAL A 37 11.19 9.24 5.67
N ASP A 38 12.42 9.12 5.18
CA ASP A 38 12.94 9.97 4.09
C ASP A 38 12.75 11.47 4.34
N ASP A 39 13.02 11.89 5.57
CA ASP A 39 12.88 13.28 6.05
C ASP A 39 11.45 13.84 5.96
N MET A 40 10.45 12.98 5.78
CA MET A 40 9.03 13.34 5.73
C MET A 40 8.30 12.77 6.95
N PRO A 41 7.41 13.53 7.60
CA PRO A 41 6.66 13.04 8.73
C PRO A 41 5.70 11.92 8.32
N VAL A 42 5.64 10.89 9.15
CA VAL A 42 4.61 9.85 9.09
C VAL A 42 3.29 10.45 9.56
N LEU A 43 2.23 10.23 8.79
CA LEU A 43 0.89 10.70 9.13
C LEU A 43 0.10 9.59 9.83
N GLU A 44 -0.79 9.96 10.73
CA GLU A 44 -1.63 9.04 11.50
C GLU A 44 -3.10 9.46 11.44
N TYR A 45 -3.96 8.47 11.22
CA TYR A 45 -5.39 8.56 11.44
C TYR A 45 -5.83 7.48 12.42
N VAL A 46 -6.74 7.83 13.34
CA VAL A 46 -7.37 6.90 14.27
C VAL A 46 -8.87 6.92 13.98
N ASP A 47 -9.44 5.75 13.69
CA ASP A 47 -10.88 5.64 13.45
C ASP A 47 -11.70 5.60 14.74
N ASP A 48 -13.03 5.60 14.60
CA ASP A 48 -13.96 5.56 15.72
C ASP A 48 -13.90 4.25 16.54
N GLU A 49 -13.31 3.18 15.98
CA GLU A 49 -13.08 1.90 16.65
C GLU A 49 -11.71 1.83 17.36
N GLY A 50 -10.90 2.90 17.25
CA GLY A 50 -9.55 2.99 17.80
C GLY A 50 -8.50 2.20 17.00
N SER A 51 -8.79 1.85 15.74
CA SER A 51 -7.79 1.33 14.82
C SER A 51 -6.90 2.45 14.32
N VAL A 52 -5.60 2.17 14.20
CA VAL A 52 -4.58 3.15 13.84
C VAL A 52 -4.11 2.89 12.42
N PHE A 53 -4.11 3.93 11.60
CA PHE A 53 -3.66 3.91 10.21
C PHE A 53 -2.50 4.87 10.05
N LEU A 54 -1.34 4.34 9.66
CA LEU A 54 -0.14 5.11 9.38
C LEU A 54 0.04 5.27 7.87
N PHE A 55 0.34 6.48 7.43
CA PHE A 55 0.63 6.79 6.03
C PHE A 55 2.06 7.32 5.93
N VAL A 56 2.91 6.56 5.23
CA VAL A 56 4.35 6.79 5.13
C VAL A 56 4.69 7.21 3.72
N ARG A 57 5.27 8.40 3.58
CA ARG A 57 5.86 8.84 2.31
C ARG A 57 7.27 8.28 2.17
N THR A 58 7.62 7.92 0.95
CA THR A 58 8.93 7.36 0.58
C THR A 58 9.42 8.01 -0.71
N GLN A 59 10.73 8.13 -0.88
CA GLN A 59 11.36 8.68 -2.10
C GLN A 59 11.39 7.67 -3.25
N LYS A 60 11.15 6.39 -2.98
CA LYS A 60 11.06 5.30 -3.96
C LYS A 60 9.98 4.32 -3.52
N VAL A 61 9.37 3.63 -4.48
CA VAL A 61 8.49 2.50 -4.20
C VAL A 61 9.24 1.48 -3.33
N VAL A 62 8.64 1.07 -2.21
CA VAL A 62 9.30 0.20 -1.21
C VAL A 62 9.84 -1.08 -1.83
N SER A 63 9.09 -1.68 -2.76
CA SER A 63 9.49 -2.91 -3.46
C SER A 63 10.67 -2.74 -4.42
N HIS A 64 11.03 -1.51 -4.79
CA HIS A 64 12.18 -1.23 -5.66
C HIS A 64 13.49 -1.02 -4.89
N ASP A 65 13.43 -0.91 -3.55
CA ASP A 65 14.62 -0.65 -2.73
C ASP A 65 14.47 -1.26 -1.33
N TYR A 66 14.30 -2.59 -1.28
CA TYR A 66 14.15 -3.31 -0.02
C TYR A 66 15.40 -3.21 0.88
N ILE A 67 16.59 -3.03 0.30
CA ILE A 67 17.83 -2.85 1.08
C ILE A 67 17.70 -1.62 1.98
N LYS A 68 17.16 -0.51 1.45
CA LYS A 68 16.89 0.71 2.21
C LYS A 68 15.70 0.56 3.16
N TYR A 69 14.56 0.06 2.67
CA TYR A 69 13.30 0.19 3.42
C TYR A 69 12.99 -0.96 4.38
N LEU A 70 13.51 -2.18 4.18
CA LEU A 70 13.23 -3.28 5.11
C LEU A 70 13.72 -3.01 6.55
N PRO A 71 14.94 -2.45 6.77
CA PRO A 71 15.37 -2.07 8.12
C PRO A 71 14.41 -1.05 8.78
N VAL A 72 14.02 -0.01 8.03
CA VAL A 72 13.08 1.03 8.50
C VAL A 72 11.72 0.42 8.86
N MET A 73 11.20 -0.48 8.02
CA MET A 73 9.94 -1.19 8.28
C MET A 73 9.99 -2.01 9.56
N ARG A 74 11.10 -2.73 9.79
CA ARG A 74 11.28 -3.53 11.01
C ARG A 74 11.42 -2.67 12.26
N GLU A 75 12.16 -1.58 12.17
CA GLU A 75 12.42 -0.70 13.32
C GLU A 75 11.17 0.09 13.73
N LEU A 76 10.47 0.68 12.77
CA LEU A 76 9.41 1.65 13.07
C LEU A 76 7.99 1.07 13.05
N PHE A 77 7.77 -0.03 12.32
CA PHE A 77 6.42 -0.51 12.01
C PHE A 77 6.22 -2.02 12.28
N SER A 78 7.10 -2.66 13.05
CA SER A 78 6.97 -4.08 13.41
C SER A 78 5.78 -4.40 14.33
N ASP A 79 5.18 -3.38 14.96
CA ASP A 79 3.95 -3.50 15.72
C ASP A 79 2.68 -3.42 14.85
N CYS A 80 2.82 -3.15 13.54
CA CYS A 80 1.71 -3.13 12.61
C CYS A 80 1.28 -4.55 12.22
N THR A 81 -0.03 -4.78 12.24
CA THR A 81 -0.66 -6.04 11.83
C THR A 81 -0.79 -6.19 10.32
N ALA A 82 -0.64 -5.09 9.57
CA ALA A 82 -0.66 -5.08 8.11
C ALA A 82 0.27 -3.98 7.57
N ALA A 83 0.92 -4.28 6.44
CA ALA A 83 1.71 -3.32 5.68
C ALA A 83 1.28 -3.38 4.20
N GLY A 84 0.91 -2.24 3.63
CA GLY A 84 0.50 -2.11 2.23
C GLY A 84 1.41 -1.17 1.46
N ILE A 85 1.72 -1.51 0.22
CA ILE A 85 2.37 -0.60 -0.73
C ILE A 85 1.28 -0.11 -1.67
N ILE A 86 1.07 1.20 -1.71
CA ILE A 86 0.13 1.82 -2.65
C ILE A 86 0.95 2.23 -3.87
N THR A 87 0.57 1.73 -5.05
CA THR A 87 1.31 1.96 -6.29
C THR A 87 0.41 1.74 -7.52
N TRP A 88 0.95 1.92 -8.72
CA TRP A 88 0.28 1.67 -9.99
C TRP A 88 0.54 0.24 -10.47
N HIS A 89 -0.35 -0.28 -11.29
CA HIS A 89 -0.15 -1.53 -12.01
C HIS A 89 0.02 -1.21 -13.50
N GLU A 90 1.07 -1.73 -14.11
CA GLU A 90 1.39 -1.56 -15.52
C GLU A 90 2.05 -2.83 -16.07
N GLY A 91 1.85 -3.08 -17.35
CA GLY A 91 2.48 -4.18 -18.08
C GLY A 91 1.86 -4.34 -19.46
N GLU A 92 2.55 -5.02 -20.37
CA GLU A 92 2.08 -5.24 -21.74
C GLU A 92 0.70 -5.92 -21.81
N ASN A 93 0.39 -6.76 -20.81
CA ASN A 93 -0.87 -7.47 -20.70
C ASN A 93 -1.73 -6.98 -19.52
N ALA A 94 -1.36 -5.85 -18.90
CA ALA A 94 -2.15 -5.25 -17.83
C ALA A 94 -3.45 -4.72 -18.44
N PRO A 95 -4.62 -5.17 -17.96
CA PRO A 95 -5.88 -4.64 -18.45
C PRO A 95 -6.09 -3.21 -17.98
N ASP A 96 -6.65 -2.38 -18.86
CA ASP A 96 -7.08 -1.03 -18.51
C ASP A 96 -8.19 -1.03 -17.45
N GLY A 97 -8.28 0.06 -16.70
CA GLY A 97 -9.38 0.30 -15.78
C GLY A 97 -9.49 -0.75 -14.69
N ILE A 98 -8.39 -1.08 -14.01
CA ILE A 98 -8.44 -2.00 -12.87
C ILE A 98 -8.12 -1.33 -11.55
N LEU A 99 -8.78 -1.81 -10.51
CA LEU A 99 -8.41 -1.62 -9.11
C LEU A 99 -8.05 -2.99 -8.56
N THR A 100 -6.91 -3.11 -7.92
CA THR A 100 -6.41 -4.42 -7.54
C THR A 100 -5.59 -4.38 -6.26
N THR A 101 -5.47 -5.56 -5.66
CA THR A 101 -4.62 -5.82 -4.51
C THR A 101 -4.06 -7.23 -4.66
N HIS A 102 -2.81 -7.39 -4.26
CA HIS A 102 -2.12 -8.67 -4.29
C HIS A 102 -1.09 -8.75 -3.17
N THR A 103 -0.63 -9.96 -2.88
CA THR A 103 0.47 -10.17 -1.92
C THR A 103 1.81 -10.10 -2.64
N THR A 104 2.83 -9.61 -1.96
CA THR A 104 4.21 -9.65 -2.46
C THR A 104 4.85 -11.01 -2.15
N GLY A 105 5.68 -11.50 -3.06
CA GLY A 105 6.39 -12.75 -2.85
C GLY A 105 7.27 -13.15 -4.03
N ASP A 106 8.19 -14.07 -3.77
CA ASP A 106 9.23 -14.48 -4.72
C ASP A 106 8.85 -15.79 -5.34
N ILE A 107 8.43 -15.73 -6.60
CA ILE A 107 8.13 -16.95 -7.35
C ILE A 107 9.43 -17.73 -7.62
N GLY A 108 10.56 -17.05 -7.82
CA GLY A 108 11.83 -17.66 -8.19
C GLY A 108 12.47 -18.44 -7.04
N SER A 109 12.54 -17.86 -5.84
CA SER A 109 13.06 -18.54 -4.65
C SER A 109 11.99 -19.35 -3.88
N GLY A 110 10.71 -19.16 -4.19
CA GLY A 110 9.61 -19.74 -3.41
C GLY A 110 9.43 -19.09 -2.03
N SER A 111 9.99 -17.90 -1.82
CA SER A 111 9.89 -17.16 -0.56
C SER A 111 8.65 -16.29 -0.55
N PHE A 112 7.67 -16.67 0.27
CA PHE A 112 6.41 -15.94 0.40
C PHE A 112 6.26 -15.38 1.81
N GLY A 113 5.89 -14.10 1.91
CA GLY A 113 5.52 -13.49 3.19
C GLY A 113 4.20 -14.07 3.71
N GLN A 114 3.97 -13.93 5.02
CA GLN A 114 2.67 -14.29 5.60
C GLN A 114 1.59 -13.38 5.01
N ALA A 115 0.56 -14.00 4.44
CA ALA A 115 -0.63 -13.30 3.94
C ALA A 115 -1.79 -13.48 4.92
N ASP A 116 -2.67 -12.47 4.99
CA ASP A 116 -3.97 -12.56 5.67
C ASP A 116 -5.08 -12.56 4.60
N PRO A 117 -5.61 -13.73 4.21
CA PRO A 117 -6.65 -13.83 3.19
C PRO A 117 -7.93 -13.08 3.55
N GLN A 118 -8.26 -12.95 4.84
CA GLN A 118 -9.44 -12.22 5.27
C GLN A 118 -9.23 -10.72 5.07
N CYS A 119 -8.05 -10.20 5.40
CA CYS A 119 -7.67 -8.81 5.12
C CYS A 119 -7.74 -8.51 3.61
N MET A 120 -7.11 -9.36 2.78
CA MET A 120 -7.11 -9.22 1.32
C MET A 120 -8.53 -9.24 0.75
N ARG A 121 -9.37 -10.18 1.20
CA ARG A 121 -10.78 -10.26 0.82
C ARG A 121 -11.52 -8.97 1.19
N ASN A 122 -11.33 -8.46 2.39
CA ASN A 122 -12.00 -7.25 2.85
C ASN A 122 -11.60 -6.01 2.01
N LEU A 123 -10.33 -5.89 1.61
CA LEU A 123 -9.88 -4.84 0.69
C LEU A 123 -10.58 -4.93 -0.66
N LEU A 124 -10.69 -6.14 -1.24
CA LEU A 124 -11.40 -6.35 -2.51
C LEU A 124 -12.88 -5.97 -2.41
N TYR A 125 -13.57 -6.38 -1.34
CA TYR A 125 -14.97 -5.99 -1.12
C TYR A 125 -15.13 -4.49 -0.94
N ALA A 126 -14.23 -3.84 -0.19
CA ALA A 126 -14.27 -2.40 0.00
C ALA A 126 -14.06 -1.66 -1.32
N MET A 127 -13.06 -2.06 -2.12
CA MET A 127 -12.82 -1.50 -3.45
C MET A 127 -14.03 -1.67 -4.36
N GLU A 128 -14.67 -2.84 -4.37
CA GLU A 128 -15.82 -3.07 -5.26
C GLU A 128 -17.04 -2.26 -4.84
N ARG A 129 -17.29 -2.18 -3.53
CA ARG A 129 -18.34 -1.32 -2.98
C ARG A 129 -18.13 0.13 -3.40
N PHE A 130 -16.94 0.69 -3.15
CA PHE A 130 -16.65 2.10 -3.47
C PHE A 130 -16.57 2.35 -4.98
N ARG A 131 -16.13 1.38 -5.78
CA ARG A 131 -16.19 1.47 -7.25
C ARG A 131 -17.61 1.71 -7.75
N ILE A 132 -18.59 0.99 -7.18
CA ILE A 132 -20.00 1.15 -7.52
C ILE A 132 -20.54 2.50 -7.01
N GLU A 133 -20.27 2.82 -5.74
CA GLU A 133 -20.74 4.06 -5.10
C GLU A 133 -20.24 5.32 -5.82
N GLU A 134 -18.99 5.32 -6.27
CA GLU A 134 -18.36 6.43 -7.01
C GLU A 134 -18.66 6.40 -8.51
N GLY A 135 -19.48 5.46 -9.00
CA GLY A 135 -19.88 5.39 -10.40
C GLY A 135 -18.73 5.07 -11.37
N LEU A 136 -17.69 4.37 -10.92
CA LEU A 136 -16.51 3.99 -11.72
C LEU A 136 -16.84 2.78 -12.61
N THR A 137 -17.77 2.95 -13.55
CA THR A 137 -18.28 1.88 -14.42
C THR A 137 -17.23 1.33 -15.40
N GLU A 138 -16.27 2.16 -15.78
CA GLU A 138 -15.15 1.79 -16.66
C GLU A 138 -14.04 1.02 -15.91
N TYR A 139 -14.13 0.95 -14.58
CA TYR A 139 -13.19 0.20 -13.76
C TYR A 139 -13.76 -1.15 -13.35
N ARG A 140 -12.87 -2.10 -13.03
CA ARG A 140 -13.21 -3.38 -12.39
C ARG A 140 -12.25 -3.71 -11.25
N VAL A 141 -12.77 -4.37 -10.21
CA VAL A 141 -11.93 -4.90 -9.14
C VAL A 141 -11.47 -6.32 -9.50
N THR A 142 -10.18 -6.58 -9.35
CA THR A 142 -9.60 -7.91 -9.59
C THR A 142 -8.47 -8.21 -8.61
N THR A 143 -8.13 -9.48 -8.44
CA THR A 143 -6.88 -9.92 -7.80
C THR A 143 -5.76 -10.01 -8.82
N GLU A 144 -4.52 -9.92 -8.35
CA GLU A 144 -3.34 -10.40 -9.10
C GLU A 144 -2.70 -11.60 -8.38
N ALA A 145 -1.88 -12.34 -9.11
CA ALA A 145 -1.05 -13.39 -8.52
C ALA A 145 -0.03 -12.80 -7.54
N THR A 146 0.52 -13.62 -6.65
CA THR A 146 1.64 -13.19 -5.79
C THR A 146 2.89 -12.95 -6.64
N HIS A 147 3.46 -11.74 -6.58
CA HIS A 147 4.66 -11.37 -7.36
C HIS A 147 5.40 -10.15 -6.74
N TRP A 148 6.43 -9.64 -7.42
CA TRP A 148 7.21 -8.44 -7.07
C TRP A 148 8.07 -8.45 -5.79
N SER A 149 8.46 -9.59 -5.21
CA SER A 149 9.51 -9.53 -4.19
C SER A 149 10.90 -9.41 -4.83
N GLY A 150 11.36 -8.18 -5.04
CA GLY A 150 12.71 -7.72 -4.68
C GLY A 150 13.97 -8.33 -5.33
N MET A 151 13.97 -9.55 -5.84
CA MET A 151 15.19 -10.21 -6.34
C MET A 151 15.58 -9.81 -7.76
N VAL A 152 14.79 -8.98 -8.44
CA VAL A 152 15.24 -8.36 -9.70
C VAL A 152 16.20 -7.18 -9.43
N TYR A 153 16.30 -6.70 -8.18
CA TYR A 153 17.15 -5.57 -7.79
C TYR A 153 17.96 -5.81 -6.49
N GLY A 154 18.24 -7.07 -6.15
CA GLY A 154 19.10 -7.46 -5.02
C GLY A 154 20.39 -8.11 -5.49
#